data_AF-X1VY11-F1
#
_entry.id   AF-X1VY11-F1
#
_cell.length_a   1.000
_cell.length_b   1.000
_cell.length_c   1.000
_cell.angle_alpha   90.00
_cell.angle_beta   90.00
_cell.angle_gamma   90.00
#
_symmetry.space_group_name_H-M   'P 1'
#
loop_
_entity.id
_entity.type
_entity.pdbx_description
1 polymer ?
#
loop_
_entity_poly.entity_id
_entity_poly.type
_entity_poly.pdbx_seq_one_letter_code
_entity_poly.pdbx_strand_id
1 'polypeptide(L)'
;MVREVKEETNLNVEVKSKIGIYTEKGRDPRGNIHSIAYKCTIIGDISELRSGDDSKKVEIIPKEKLKDIDLAFDHKKILEDAKIIF
;
A
#
# COMPACT_ATOMS: atom_id res chain seq x y z
N MET A 1 0.35 6.96 8.39
CA MET A 1 0.68 5.66 7.77
C MET A 1 0.42 4.48 8.71
N VAL A 2 1.13 4.27 9.83
CA VAL A 2 0.83 3.12 10.73
C VAL A 2 -0.63 3.14 11.20
N ARG A 3 -1.13 4.32 11.60
CA ARG A 3 -2.54 4.55 11.90
C ARG A 3 -3.46 4.16 10.72
N GLU A 4 -3.19 4.68 9.52
CA GLU A 4 -3.97 4.36 8.30
C GLU A 4 -4.05 2.84 8.04
N VAL A 5 -2.93 2.12 8.14
CA VAL A 5 -2.91 0.66 7.92
C VAL A 5 -3.80 -0.04 8.96
N LYS A 6 -3.76 0.39 10.22
CA LYS A 6 -4.62 -0.16 11.27
C LYS A 6 -6.09 0.15 11.01
N GLU A 7 -6.40 1.37 10.60
CA GLU A 7 -7.77 1.80 10.26
C GLU A 7 -8.33 1.04 9.06
N GLU A 8 -7.52 0.78 8.03
CA GLU A 8 -7.96 0.16 6.77
C GLU A 8 -7.95 -1.37 6.77
N THR A 9 -7.11 -1.99 7.60
CA THR A 9 -6.85 -3.45 7.53
C THR A 9 -6.97 -4.17 8.87
N ASN A 10 -7.14 -3.42 9.96
CA ASN A 10 -7.05 -3.89 11.34
C ASN A 10 -5.68 -4.52 11.73
N LEU A 11 -4.68 -4.49 10.85
CA LEU A 11 -3.34 -5.01 11.15
C LEU A 11 -2.45 -3.96 11.83
N ASN A 12 -1.64 -4.43 12.79
CA ASN A 12 -0.54 -3.63 13.31
C ASN A 12 0.69 -3.85 12.43
N VAL A 13 1.42 -2.76 12.16
CA VAL A 13 2.62 -2.80 11.31
C VAL A 13 3.76 -1.98 11.90
N GLU A 14 4.98 -2.39 11.60
CA GLU A 14 6.18 -1.62 11.82
C GLU A 14 6.73 -1.08 10.50
N VAL A 15 7.16 0.18 10.49
CA VAL A 15 7.79 0.83 9.34
C VAL A 15 9.23 0.34 9.21
N LYS A 16 9.58 -0.29 8.08
CA LYS A 16 10.95 -0.73 7.80
C LYS A 16 11.75 0.32 7.05
N SER A 17 11.13 0.99 6.09
CA SER A 17 11.77 2.06 5.33
C SER A 17 10.76 2.96 4.62
N LYS A 18 11.19 4.18 4.31
CA LYS A 18 10.53 5.03 3.31
C LYS A 18 10.96 4.57 1.91
N ILE A 19 10.01 4.39 1.01
CA ILE A 19 10.29 4.04 -0.39
C ILE A 19 10.55 5.32 -1.20
N GLY A 20 9.64 6.29 -1.15
CA GLY A 20 9.74 7.50 -1.96
C GLY A 20 8.68 8.54 -1.64
N ILE A 21 8.83 9.72 -2.24
CA ILE A 21 7.78 10.74 -2.32
C ILE A 21 7.35 10.81 -3.78
N TYR A 22 6.04 10.74 -4.02
CA TYR A 22 5.42 10.72 -5.34
C TYR A 22 4.57 11.98 -5.50
N THR A 23 5.05 12.89 -6.36
CA THR A 23 4.48 14.23 -6.55
C THR A 23 4.25 14.57 -8.03
N GLU A 24 4.33 13.57 -8.91
CA GLU A 24 4.20 13.78 -10.36
C GLU A 24 2.85 14.40 -10.71
N LYS A 25 2.85 15.43 -11.57
CA LYS A 25 1.61 16.06 -12.03
C LYS A 25 0.79 15.05 -12.82
N GLY A 26 -0.49 14.91 -12.47
CA GLY A 26 -1.41 13.98 -13.13
C GLY A 26 -1.31 12.53 -12.65
N ARG A 27 -0.52 12.24 -11.61
CA ARG A 27 -0.51 10.90 -10.98
C ARG A 27 -1.87 10.47 -10.41
N ASP A 28 -2.67 11.46 -10.00
CA ASP A 28 -4.05 11.28 -9.61
C ASP A 28 -4.93 12.18 -10.50
N PRO A 29 -5.91 11.62 -11.25
CA PRO A 29 -6.80 12.41 -12.11
C PRO A 29 -7.71 13.37 -11.34
N ARG A 30 -7.86 13.19 -10.03
CA ARG A 30 -8.69 14.05 -9.17
C ARG A 30 -8.00 15.37 -8.80
N GLY A 31 -6.69 15.48 -8.98
CA GLY A 31 -5.94 16.71 -8.72
C GLY A 31 -4.48 16.50 -8.35
N ASN A 32 -3.86 17.54 -7.79
CA ASN A 32 -2.46 17.50 -7.35
C ASN A 32 -2.34 16.79 -5.99
N ILE A 33 -2.26 15.47 -6.01
CA ILE A 33 -2.16 14.63 -4.81
C ILE A 33 -0.72 14.16 -4.61
N HIS A 34 -0.15 14.46 -3.45
CA HIS A 34 1.18 14.01 -3.05
C HIS A 34 1.08 12.80 -2.13
N SER A 35 1.90 11.78 -2.38
CA SER A 35 1.93 10.56 -1.56
C SER A 35 3.34 10.25 -1.10
N ILE A 36 3.46 9.74 0.13
CA ILE A 36 4.71 9.19 0.66
C ILE A 36 4.49 7.70 0.87
N ALA A 37 5.28 6.86 0.21
CA ALA A 37 5.18 5.41 0.33
C ALA A 37 6.18 4.85 1.33
N TYR A 38 5.76 3.82 2.05
CA TYR A 38 6.54 3.15 3.07
C TYR A 38 6.47 1.64 2.89
N LYS A 39 7.57 0.95 3.21
CA LYS A 39 7.61 -0.50 3.34
C LYS A 39 7.43 -0.86 4.80
N CYS A 40 6.46 -1.74 5.05
CA CYS A 40 6.09 -2.16 6.39
C CYS A 40 6.20 -3.67 6.55
N THR A 41 6.25 -4.11 7.80
CA THR A 41 6.11 -5.53 8.16
C THR A 41 4.99 -5.65 9.18
N ILE A 42 4.14 -6.66 9.02
CA ILE A 42 3.07 -6.96 9.97
C ILE A 42 3.72 -7.36 11.30
N ILE A 43 3.24 -6.77 12.39
CA ILE A 43 3.60 -7.14 13.75
C ILE A 43 2.33 -7.63 14.44
N GLY A 44 2.34 -8.85 14.96
CA GLY A 44 1.15 -9.48 15.55
C GLY A 44 0.45 -10.46 14.62
N ASP A 45 -0.81 -10.76 14.93
CA ASP A 45 -1.57 -11.81 14.26
C ASP A 45 -2.19 -11.33 12.96
N ILE A 46 -1.98 -12.10 11.90
CA ILE A 46 -2.53 -11.85 10.58
C ILE A 46 -4.01 -12.24 10.49
N SER A 47 -4.50 -13.07 11.42
CA SER A 47 -5.93 -13.41 11.53
C SER A 47 -6.81 -12.20 11.86
N GLU A 48 -6.22 -11.13 12.37
CA GLU A 48 -6.89 -9.85 12.65
C GLU A 48 -7.24 -9.09 11.36
N LEU A 49 -6.78 -9.53 10.19
CA LEU A 49 -7.06 -8.88 8.92
C LEU A 49 -8.57 -8.73 8.72
N ARG A 50 -9.02 -7.48 8.67
CA ARG A 50 -10.41 -7.12 8.39
C ARG A 50 -10.43 -5.76 7.71
N SER A 51 -11.30 -5.59 6.72
CA SER A 51 -11.43 -4.30 6.04
C SER A 51 -11.93 -3.24 7.01
N GLY A 52 -11.36 -2.06 6.89
CA GLY A 52 -11.66 -0.89 7.68
C GLY A 52 -12.90 -0.13 7.25
N ASP A 53 -13.02 1.09 7.76
CA ASP A 53 -14.16 1.96 7.49
C ASP A 53 -14.18 2.47 6.03
N ASP A 54 -13.01 2.77 5.46
CA ASP A 54 -12.88 3.33 4.10
C ASP A 54 -12.73 2.27 3.00
N SER A 55 -12.41 1.02 3.37
CA SER A 55 -12.21 -0.09 2.44
C SER A 55 -13.35 -1.10 2.47
N LYS A 56 -13.92 -1.38 1.29
CA LYS A 56 -14.95 -2.44 1.14
C LYS A 56 -14.38 -3.86 1.19
N LYS A 57 -13.07 -4.00 1.01
CA LYS A 57 -12.38 -5.29 0.86
C LYS A 57 -10.90 -5.12 1.20
N VAL A 58 -10.35 -6.10 1.91
CA VAL A 58 -8.92 -6.23 2.16
C VAL A 58 -8.50 -7.67 1.92
N GLU A 59 -7.34 -7.89 1.30
CA GLU A 59 -6.80 -9.21 1.01
C GLU A 59 -5.28 -9.22 1.13
N ILE A 60 -4.73 -10.37 1.52
CA ILE A 60 -3.30 -10.63 1.40
C ILE A 60 -3.06 -11.31 0.06
N ILE A 61 -2.21 -10.69 -0.75
CA ILE A 61 -1.94 -11.11 -2.11
C ILE A 61 -0.50 -11.63 -2.20
N PRO A 62 -0.28 -12.86 -2.68
CA PRO A 62 1.06 -13.36 -3.00
C PRO A 62 1.75 -12.45 -4.01
N LYS A 63 3.05 -12.18 -3.81
CA LYS A 63 3.79 -11.23 -4.65
C LYS A 63 3.76 -11.60 -6.14
N GLU A 64 3.76 -12.90 -6.41
CA GLU A 64 3.77 -13.46 -7.76
C GLU A 64 2.50 -13.12 -8.54
N LYS A 65 1.40 -12.84 -7.84
CA LYS A 65 0.12 -12.43 -8.43
C LYS A 65 0.01 -10.92 -8.64
N LEU A 66 0.88 -10.10 -8.03
CA LEU A 66 0.80 -8.63 -8.13
C LEU A 66 0.99 -8.14 -9.56
N LYS A 67 1.78 -8.86 -10.38
CA LYS A 67 2.01 -8.54 -11.79
C LYS A 67 0.75 -8.65 -12.66
N ASP A 68 -0.22 -9.45 -12.21
CA ASP A 68 -1.45 -9.75 -12.94
C ASP A 68 -2.62 -8.85 -12.48
N ILE A 69 -2.37 -7.93 -11.54
CA ILE A 69 -3.38 -7.02 -10.99
C ILE A 69 -3.23 -5.64 -11.63
N ASP A 70 -4.36 -5.10 -12.10
CA ASP A 70 -4.45 -3.70 -12.50
C ASP A 70 -4.46 -2.81 -11.24
N LEU A 71 -3.30 -2.24 -10.93
CA LEU A 71 -3.08 -1.43 -9.74
C LEU A 71 -3.47 0.02 -10.00
N ALA A 72 -4.16 0.64 -9.03
CA ALA A 72 -4.59 2.01 -9.15
C ALA A 72 -3.41 3.00 -9.26
N PHE A 73 -3.63 4.08 -10.02
CA PHE A 73 -2.70 5.20 -10.15
C PHE A 73 -1.28 4.74 -10.55
N ASP A 74 -0.27 5.18 -9.80
CA ASP A 74 1.14 4.83 -9.96
C ASP A 74 1.60 3.75 -8.98
N HIS A 75 0.68 2.97 -8.38
CA HIS A 75 1.04 1.95 -7.38
C HIS A 75 1.98 0.87 -7.95
N LYS A 76 1.90 0.56 -9.25
CA LYS A 76 2.86 -0.35 -9.91
C LYS A 76 4.30 0.17 -9.78
N LYS A 77 4.52 1.45 -10.06
CA LYS A 77 5.82 2.11 -9.91
C LYS A 77 6.31 2.08 -8.46
N ILE A 78 5.41 2.31 -7.49
CA ILE A 78 5.75 2.23 -6.06
C ILE A 78 6.26 0.82 -5.68
N LEU A 79 5.63 -0.23 -6.22
CA LEU A 79 6.05 -1.61 -5.97
C LEU A 79 7.37 -1.98 -6.66
N GLU A 80 7.61 -1.45 -7.87
CA GLU A 80 8.89 -1.58 -8.59
C GLU A 80 10.03 -0.89 -7.81
N ASP A 81 9.83 0.36 -7.37
CA ASP A 81 10.79 1.11 -6.54
C ASP A 81 11.09 0.38 -5.21
N ALA A 82 10.08 -0.29 -4.64
CA ALA A 82 10.22 -1.10 -3.44
C ALA A 82 10.87 -2.48 -3.67
N LYS A 83 11.20 -2.82 -4.94
CA LYS A 83 11.74 -4.11 -5.39
C LYS A 83 10.87 -5.29 -4.98
N ILE A 84 9.55 -5.13 -5.09
CA ILE A 84 8.56 -6.18 -4.81
C ILE A 84 8.15 -6.90 -6.09
N ILE A 85 8.09 -6.17 -7.21
CA ILE A 85 7.82 -6.67 -8.55
C ILE A 85 8.88 -6.16 -9.52
N PHE A 86 9.00 -6.81 -10.68
CA PHE A 86 9.95 -6.50 -11.76
C PHE A 86 9.21 -6.42 -13.10
#